data_AF-A0A1J7I6T3-F1
#
_entry.id   AF-A0A1J7I6T3-F1
#
_cell.length_a   1.000
_cell.length_b   1.000
_cell.length_c   1.000
_cell.angle_alpha   90.00
_cell.angle_beta   90.00
_cell.angle_gamma   90.00
#
_symmetry.space_group_name_H-M   'P 1'
#
loop_
_entity.id
_entity.type
_entity.pdbx_description
1 polymer ?
#
loop_
_entity_poly.entity_id
_entity_poly.type
_entity_poly.pdbx_seq_one_letter_code
_entity_poly.pdbx_strand_id
1 'polypeptide(L)'
;MSEIPSNLYYFESTFDPNKITVLNLRSILVTYHVRYPSAAKKAELVALFQEHILPLREQVLAQRAQVKPSSEGIIDGRNPGK
;
A
#
# COMPACT_ATOMS: atom_id res chain seq x y z
N MET A 1 -11.84 11.46 -6.50
CA MET A 1 -11.51 10.87 -5.19
C MET A 1 -10.53 9.75 -5.45
N SER A 2 -9.25 9.96 -5.17
CA SER A 2 -8.25 8.89 -5.26
C SER A 2 -8.18 8.25 -3.89
N GLU A 3 -8.79 7.09 -3.72
CA GLU A 3 -8.71 6.33 -2.48
C GLU A 3 -7.26 5.93 -2.22
N ILE A 4 -6.61 6.65 -1.31
CA ILE A 4 -5.34 6.18 -0.74
C ILE A 4 -5.70 4.94 0.09
N PRO A 5 -5.16 3.75 -0.21
CA PRO A 5 -5.47 2.55 0.55
C PRO A 5 -5.07 2.77 2.02
N SER A 6 -6.02 2.61 2.94
CA SER A 6 -5.80 2.86 4.38
C SER A 6 -4.62 2.05 4.97
N ASN A 7 -4.29 0.92 4.35
CA ASN A 7 -3.20 0.02 4.75
C ASN A 7 -1.98 0.12 3.82
N LEU A 8 -1.07 1.03 4.14
CA LEU A 8 0.25 1.20 3.51
C LEU A 8 1.36 0.39 4.21
N TYR A 9 1.03 -0.79 4.75
CA TYR A 9 1.98 -1.61 5.52
C TYR A 9 3.26 -1.95 4.74
N TYR A 10 3.18 -1.94 3.41
CA TYR A 10 4.30 -2.17 2.50
C TYR A 10 5.26 -0.97 2.34
N PHE A 11 4.90 0.19 2.89
CA PHE A 11 5.76 1.38 2.97
C PHE A 11 6.39 1.58 4.34
N GLU A 12 6.07 0.74 5.33
CA GLU A 12 6.70 0.79 6.65
C GLU A 12 8.19 0.48 6.56
N SER A 13 9.01 1.11 7.41
CA SER A 13 10.45 0.84 7.42
C SER A 13 10.81 -0.57 7.90
N THR A 14 9.88 -1.22 8.60
CA THR A 14 9.99 -2.60 9.09
C THR A 14 9.49 -3.62 8.07
N PHE A 15 9.03 -3.16 6.90
CA PHE A 15 8.47 -4.02 5.89
C PHE A 15 9.55 -4.72 5.05
N ASP A 16 9.52 -6.04 5.07
CA ASP A 16 10.35 -6.88 4.22
C ASP A 16 9.53 -7.43 3.04
N PRO A 17 9.78 -6.98 1.79
CA PRO A 17 9.11 -7.56 0.61
C PRO A 17 9.48 -9.05 0.40
N ASN A 18 10.58 -9.50 1.01
CA ASN A 18 10.97 -10.91 1.05
C ASN A 18 10.18 -11.76 2.05
N LYS A 19 9.49 -11.16 3.03
CA LYS A 19 8.68 -11.92 4.00
C LYS A 19 7.23 -12.11 3.56
N ILE A 20 6.75 -11.31 2.60
CA ILE A 20 5.40 -11.49 2.08
C ILE A 20 5.33 -12.57 1.00
N THR A 21 4.13 -13.10 0.83
CA THR A 21 3.82 -14.09 -0.20
C THR A 21 3.75 -13.44 -1.58
N VAL A 22 4.07 -14.23 -2.60
CA VAL A 22 3.95 -13.85 -4.02
C VAL A 22 2.55 -13.32 -4.35
N LEU A 23 1.50 -13.89 -3.75
CA LEU A 23 0.13 -13.43 -3.91
C LEU A 23 -0.06 -11.97 -3.44
N ASN A 24 0.46 -11.62 -2.26
CA ASN A 24 0.37 -10.25 -1.74
C ASN A 24 1.17 -9.26 -2.62
N LEU A 25 2.37 -9.65 -3.05
CA LEU A 25 3.21 -8.84 -3.96
C LEU A 25 2.47 -8.55 -5.27
N ARG A 26 1.85 -9.57 -5.85
CA ARG A 26 1.02 -9.44 -7.06
C ARG A 26 -0.15 -8.50 -6.84
N SER A 27 -0.91 -8.65 -5.75
CA SER A 27 -2.02 -7.75 -5.43
C SER A 27 -1.56 -6.30 -5.36
N ILE A 28 -0.42 -6.03 -4.69
CA ILE A 28 0.12 -4.67 -4.61
C ILE A 28 0.48 -4.14 -6.00
N LEU A 29 1.23 -4.91 -6.80
CA LEU A 29 1.62 -4.49 -8.15
C LEU A 29 0.40 -4.20 -9.04
N VAL A 30 -0.65 -5.02 -8.97
CA VAL A 30 -1.92 -4.80 -9.68
C VAL A 30 -2.60 -3.51 -9.23
N THR A 31 -2.65 -3.22 -7.93
CA THR A 31 -3.25 -1.98 -7.39
C THR A 31 -2.60 -0.73 -7.97
N TYR A 32 -1.29 -0.76 -8.20
CA TYR A 32 -0.54 0.35 -8.81
C TYR A 32 -0.44 0.24 -10.34
N HIS A 33 -1.24 -0.63 -10.97
CA HIS A 33 -1.26 -0.88 -12.41
C HIS A 33 0.11 -1.27 -13.01
N VAL A 34 1.00 -1.86 -12.20
CA VAL A 34 2.30 -2.36 -12.65
C VAL A 34 2.10 -3.70 -13.35
N ARG A 35 2.46 -3.77 -14.63
CA ARG A 35 2.42 -5.04 -15.37
C ARG A 35 3.61 -5.92 -14.99
N TYR A 36 3.35 -7.19 -14.79
CA TYR A 36 4.37 -8.22 -14.57
C TYR A 36 4.02 -9.48 -15.37
N PRO A 37 5.02 -10.27 -15.79
CA PRO A 37 4.75 -11.54 -16.47
C PRO A 37 4.13 -12.55 -15.50
N SER A 38 3.17 -13.37 -15.95
CA SER A 38 2.52 -14.38 -15.10
C SER A 38 3.50 -15.42 -14.53
N ALA A 39 4.64 -15.62 -15.22
CA ALA A 39 5.76 -16.47 -14.81
C ALA A 39 6.82 -15.73 -13.96
N ALA A 40 6.57 -14.47 -13.56
CA ALA A 40 7.47 -13.71 -12.70
C ALA A 40 7.75 -14.47 -11.40
N LYS A 41 9.04 -14.64 -11.09
CA LYS A 41 9.51 -15.21 -9.83
C LYS A 41 9.30 -14.19 -8.70
N LYS A 42 9.35 -14.68 -7.45
CA LYS A 42 9.29 -13.80 -6.27
C LYS A 42 10.33 -12.67 -6.34
N ALA A 43 11.57 -12.99 -6.71
CA ALA A 43 12.64 -12.01 -6.86
C ALA A 43 12.29 -10.91 -7.87
N GLU A 44 11.73 -11.28 -9.03
CA GLU A 44 11.29 -10.33 -10.07
C GLU A 44 10.17 -9.42 -9.56
N LEU A 45 9.19 -9.97 -8.84
CA LEU A 45 8.11 -9.18 -8.27
C LEU A 45 8.63 -8.18 -7.22
N VAL A 46 9.60 -8.60 -6.39
CA VAL A 46 10.26 -7.71 -5.43
C VAL A 46 11.02 -6.61 -6.16
N ALA A 47 11.74 -6.93 -7.23
CA ALA A 47 12.46 -5.94 -8.03
C ALA A 47 11.50 -4.90 -8.64
N LEU A 48 10.42 -5.35 -9.28
CA LEU A 48 9.37 -4.47 -9.83
C LEU A 48 8.72 -3.61 -8.74
N PHE A 49 8.50 -4.19 -7.55
CA PHE A 49 7.99 -3.44 -6.41
C PHE A 49 8.98 -2.35 -5.97
N GLN A 50 10.27 -2.67 -5.90
CA GLN A 50 11.30 -1.69 -5.55
C GLN A 50 11.49 -0.61 -6.61
N GLU A 51 11.34 -0.95 -7.89
CA GLU A 51 11.51 -0.03 -9.00
C GLU A 51 10.32 0.93 -9.16
N HIS A 52 9.09 0.42 -9.06
CA HIS A 52 7.88 1.21 -9.30
C HIS A 52 7.20 1.70 -8.03
N ILE A 53 7.22 0.93 -6.94
CA ILE A 53 6.44 1.21 -5.73
C ILE A 53 7.25 1.99 -4.69
N LEU A 54 8.52 1.64 -4.45
CA LEU A 54 9.35 2.42 -3.52
C LEU A 54 9.48 3.91 -3.87
N PRO A 55 9.62 4.37 -5.12
CA PRO A 55 9.64 5.82 -5.38
C PRO A 55 8.30 6.50 -5.06
N LEU A 56 7.18 5.77 -5.21
CA LEU A 56 5.86 6.27 -4.80
C LEU A 56 5.73 6.38 -3.27
N ARG A 57 6.55 5.66 -2.50
CA ARG A 57 6.56 5.72 -1.03
C ARG A 57 6.67 7.14 -0.54
N GLU A 58 7.65 7.90 -1.03
CA GLU A 58 7.90 9.26 -0.56
C GLU A 58 6.72 10.16 -0.88
N GLN A 59 6.15 10.04 -2.08
CA GLN A 59 4.98 10.81 -2.48
C GLN A 59 3.73 10.44 -1.66
N VAL A 60 3.50 9.16 -1.40
CA VAL A 60 2.33 8.68 -0.64
C VAL A 60 2.47 9.00 0.85
N LEU A 61 3.66 8.82 1.43
CA LEU A 61 3.94 9.19 2.82
C LEU A 61 3.90 10.71 3.01
N ALA A 62 4.40 11.51 2.06
CA ALA A 62 4.30 12.96 2.11
C ALA A 62 2.84 13.41 2.04
N GLN A 63 2.05 12.85 1.11
CA GLN A 63 0.61 13.12 1.05
C GLN A 63 -0.09 12.73 2.36
N ARG A 64 0.27 11.60 2.98
CA ARG A 64 -0.29 11.13 4.27
C ARG A 64 0.12 12.01 5.45
N ALA A 65 1.39 12.43 5.49
CA ALA A 65 1.91 13.32 6.51
C ALA A 65 1.24 14.70 6.41
N GLN A 66 1.00 15.18 5.18
CA GLN A 66 0.30 16.43 4.92
C GLN A 66 -1.19 16.37 5.32
N VAL A 67 -1.83 15.19 5.31
CA VAL A 67 -3.21 15.01 5.80
C VAL A 67 -3.32 14.74 7.31
N LYS A 68 -2.26 14.94 8.11
CA LYS A 68 -2.38 15.04 9.59
C LYS A 68 -2.08 16.48 10.03
N PRO A 69 -2.99 17.19 10.73
CA PRO A 69 -3.94 16.67 11.70
C PRO A 69 -5.40 17.12 11.45
N SER A 70 -6.32 16.19 11.26
CA SER A 70 -7.69 16.39 11.75
C SER A 70 -8.35 15.05 12.06
N SER A 71 -8.73 14.89 13.33
CA SER A 71 -9.76 13.98 13.81
C SER A 71 -9.59 12.47 13.60
N GLU A 72 -8.73 11.86 14.41
CA GLU A 72 -9.11 10.67 15.17
C GLU A 72 -10.17 11.04 16.24
N GLY A 73 -11.27 11.66 15.81
CA GLY A 73 -12.22 12.36 16.68
C GLY A 73 -13.68 12.07 16.41
N ILE A 74 -14.01 11.18 15.46
CA ILE A 74 -15.38 10.70 15.33
C ILE A 74 -15.35 9.18 15.20
N ILE A 75 -15.30 8.57 16.38
CA ILE A 75 -16.19 7.47 16.73
C ILE A 75 -17.63 7.78 16.25
N ASP A 76 -17.92 7.70 14.94
CA ASP A 76 -19.32 7.66 14.52
C ASP A 76 -19.77 6.22 14.71
N GLY A 77 -20.24 5.97 15.93
CA GLY A 77 -20.98 4.78 16.27
C GLY A 77 -22.22 4.70 15.39
N ARG A 78 -22.09 4.06 14.23
CA ARG A 78 -23.24 3.53 13.52
C ARG A 78 -23.66 2.22 14.19
N ASN A 79 -24.46 2.35 15.24
CA ASN A 79 -25.50 1.37 15.49
C ASN A 79 -26.87 2.08 15.53
N PRO A 80 -27.63 2.07 14.42
CA PRO A 80 -29.02 2.47 14.40
C PRO A 80 -29.91 1.25 14.70
N GLY A 81 -30.64 1.27 15.82
CA GLY A 81 -31.59 0.20 16.11
C GLY A 81 -32.43 0.38 17.37
N LYS A 82 -33.56 1.09 17.21
CA LYS A 82 -34.85 1.04 17.93
C LYS A 82 -34.85 1.11 19.46
#